data_AF-A0A2H5N7W9-F1
#
_entry.id   AF-A0A2H5N7W9-F1
#
_cell.length_a   1.000
_cell.length_b   1.000
_cell.length_c   1.000
_cell.angle_alpha   90.00
_cell.angle_beta   90.00
_cell.angle_gamma   90.00
#
_symmetry.space_group_name_H-M   'P 1'
#
loop_
_entity.id
_entity.type
_entity.pdbx_description
1 polymer ?
#
loop_
_entity_poly.entity_id
_entity_poly.type
_entity_poly.pdbx_seq_one_letter_code
_entity_poly.pdbx_strand_id
1 'polypeptide(L)'
;MGEADEAFVQALGHRPKLSITEDEGIPLIDLSPLSSPNGANTKHIDDLVVEIGNACKTWGFFQVINHGVPLEKRQKVEDAMRKFFAQPLEEKRKVRKDEKKAVGYYDNEHTKNVRDWKEVFDFVADKRILMAASHEPEDKEVPETFNQWPDYPPELRHKDAGALTVLAQDDVGGLEVKRKSDGEWVRVKPTPDAYIINVGDIIQVWSNDAYESVEHRVMVNSEKERFSIPFFFFPSHYTMVKPLDELTNEQNPAKYRAYSWGKFLTTRKGSNFKKLDVENVQIYHFRVQELADKLERALSINSK
;
A
#
# COMPACT_ATOMS: atom_id res chain seq x y z
N MET A 1 -25.50 -6.43 -22.61
CA MET A 1 -24.35 -5.93 -21.84
C MET A 1 -23.96 -4.60 -22.45
N GLY A 2 -24.00 -3.50 -21.70
CA GLY A 2 -23.47 -2.23 -22.17
C GLY A 2 -21.95 -2.30 -22.29
N GLU A 3 -21.37 -1.51 -23.19
CA GLU A 3 -19.92 -1.35 -23.26
C GLU A 3 -19.40 -0.74 -21.95
N ALA A 4 -18.24 -1.22 -21.49
CA ALA A 4 -17.59 -0.64 -20.32
C ALA A 4 -17.04 0.74 -20.68
N ASP A 5 -17.26 1.73 -19.81
CA ASP A 5 -16.74 3.09 -19.98
C ASP A 5 -15.21 3.06 -20.12
N GLU A 6 -14.70 3.70 -21.17
CA GLU A 6 -13.27 3.75 -21.53
C GLU A 6 -12.40 4.27 -20.38
N ALA A 7 -12.94 5.10 -19.48
CA ALA A 7 -12.23 5.61 -18.32
C ALA A 7 -11.68 4.51 -17.40
N PHE A 8 -12.29 3.32 -17.39
CA PHE A 8 -11.89 2.16 -16.58
C PHE A 8 -11.04 1.15 -17.35
N VAL A 9 -10.85 1.34 -18.64
CA VAL A 9 -10.16 0.38 -19.51
C VAL A 9 -8.65 0.53 -19.34
N GLN A 10 -8.03 -0.47 -18.72
CA GLN A 10 -6.57 -0.54 -18.57
C GLN A 10 -5.86 -0.72 -19.92
N ALA A 11 -4.63 -0.20 -20.03
CA ALA A 11 -3.76 -0.45 -21.17
C ALA A 11 -3.47 -1.96 -21.32
N LEU A 12 -3.24 -2.43 -22.56
CA LEU A 12 -3.13 -3.87 -22.86
C LEU A 12 -2.13 -4.62 -21.97
N GLY A 13 -0.96 -4.04 -21.69
CA GLY A 13 0.06 -4.65 -20.82
C GLY A 13 -0.31 -4.72 -19.33
N HIS A 14 -1.34 -4.01 -18.89
CA HIS A 14 -1.84 -4.03 -17.51
C HIS A 14 -3.09 -4.90 -17.35
N ARG A 15 -3.66 -5.39 -18.46
CA ARG A 15 -4.80 -6.29 -18.40
C ARG A 15 -4.36 -7.67 -17.88
N PRO A 16 -5.18 -8.29 -17.02
CA PRO A 16 -4.89 -9.61 -16.47
C PRO A 16 -4.92 -10.69 -17.57
N LYS A 17 -3.95 -11.60 -17.53
CA LYS A 17 -3.99 -12.84 -18.31
C LYS A 17 -4.98 -13.80 -17.62
N LEU A 18 -5.85 -14.44 -18.39
CA LEU A 18 -6.87 -15.36 -17.84
C LEU A 18 -6.29 -16.68 -17.32
N SER A 19 -5.06 -17.04 -17.70
CA SER A 19 -4.33 -18.18 -17.15
C SER A 19 -3.65 -17.79 -15.85
N ILE A 20 -4.20 -18.22 -14.72
CA ILE A 20 -3.61 -18.02 -13.38
C ILE A 20 -3.23 -19.40 -12.83
N THR A 21 -2.02 -19.52 -12.28
CA THR A 21 -1.59 -20.70 -11.54
C THR A 21 -2.19 -20.66 -10.12
N GLU A 22 -3.03 -21.65 -9.81
CA GLU A 22 -3.42 -21.93 -8.42
C GLU A 22 -2.26 -22.64 -7.71
N ASP A 23 -1.28 -21.86 -7.25
CA ASP A 23 -0.16 -22.36 -6.45
C ASP A 23 -0.52 -22.35 -4.94
N GLU A 24 0.38 -22.87 -4.10
CA GLU A 24 0.28 -22.95 -2.62
C GLU A 24 0.02 -21.60 -1.92
N GLY A 25 0.11 -20.48 -2.65
CA GLY A 25 -0.23 -19.13 -2.19
C GLY A 25 0.95 -18.44 -1.50
N ILE A 26 0.67 -17.28 -0.91
CA ILE A 26 1.66 -16.57 -0.08
C ILE A 26 1.80 -17.27 1.29
N PRO A 27 2.96 -17.17 1.97
CA PRO A 27 3.20 -17.82 3.27
C PRO A 27 2.10 -17.52 4.29
N LEU A 28 1.72 -18.49 5.11
CA LEU A 28 0.76 -18.35 6.22
C LEU A 28 1.49 -18.56 7.55
N ILE A 29 1.58 -17.50 8.35
CA ILE A 29 2.40 -17.43 9.57
C ILE A 29 1.50 -17.43 10.81
N ASP A 30 1.82 -18.26 11.79
CA ASP A 30 1.11 -18.33 13.08
C ASP A 30 1.77 -17.39 14.11
N LEU A 31 1.02 -16.39 14.60
CA LEU A 31 1.49 -15.45 15.62
C LEU A 31 1.21 -15.89 17.06
N SER A 32 0.67 -17.09 17.28
CA SER A 32 0.43 -17.66 18.61
C SER A 32 1.66 -17.65 19.54
N PRO A 33 2.93 -17.78 19.07
CA PRO A 33 4.10 -17.66 19.93
C PRO A 33 4.20 -16.33 20.69
N LEU A 34 3.63 -15.25 20.16
CA LEU A 34 3.64 -13.91 20.78
C LEU A 34 2.67 -13.79 21.96
N SER A 35 1.67 -14.67 22.05
CA SER A 35 0.56 -14.58 23.00
C SER A 35 0.70 -15.54 24.20
N SER A 36 1.87 -16.17 24.38
CA SER A 36 2.07 -17.18 25.44
C SER A 36 2.02 -16.57 26.85
N PRO A 37 1.06 -16.99 27.71
CA PRO A 37 0.86 -16.40 29.04
C PRO A 37 1.98 -16.71 30.05
N ASN A 38 2.83 -17.71 29.79
CA ASN A 38 3.90 -18.15 30.70
C ASN A 38 5.28 -17.54 30.39
N GLY A 39 5.31 -16.41 29.67
CA GLY A 39 6.54 -15.84 29.11
C GLY A 39 6.86 -16.48 27.76
N ALA A 40 7.27 -15.65 26.81
CA ALA A 40 7.58 -16.15 25.47
C ALA A 40 8.80 -17.07 25.52
N ASN A 41 8.67 -18.28 24.98
CA ASN A 41 9.83 -19.11 24.69
C ASN A 41 10.66 -18.38 23.62
N THR A 42 11.83 -17.87 24.00
CA THR A 42 12.69 -17.07 23.12
C THR A 42 13.00 -17.80 21.82
N LYS A 43 13.16 -19.12 21.85
CA LYS A 43 13.39 -19.94 20.66
C LYS A 43 12.22 -19.88 19.67
N HIS A 44 10.98 -19.92 20.15
CA HIS A 44 9.80 -19.84 19.28
C HIS A 44 9.64 -18.44 18.68
N ILE A 45 10.06 -17.39 19.39
CA ILE A 45 10.12 -16.03 18.83
C ILE A 45 11.21 -15.96 17.76
N ASP A 46 12.40 -16.50 18.03
CA ASP A 46 13.52 -16.48 17.08
C ASP A 46 13.14 -17.20 15.77
N ASP A 47 12.53 -18.38 15.87
CA ASP A 47 12.04 -19.14 14.72
C ASP A 47 10.97 -18.34 13.93
N LEU A 48 10.04 -17.68 14.64
CA LEU A 48 9.03 -16.81 14.03
C LEU A 48 9.64 -15.58 13.33
N VAL A 49 10.66 -14.96 13.92
CA VAL A 49 11.38 -13.82 13.32
C VAL A 49 12.08 -14.26 12.03
N VAL A 50 12.68 -15.45 12.01
CA VAL A 50 13.29 -16.02 10.81
C VAL A 50 12.24 -16.28 9.74
N GLU A 51 11.09 -16.85 10.11
CA GLU A 51 9.98 -17.11 9.18
C GLU A 51 9.45 -15.82 8.53
N ILE A 52 9.16 -14.78 9.34
CA ILE A 52 8.74 -13.47 8.85
C ILE A 52 9.82 -12.85 7.96
N GLY A 53 11.08 -12.90 8.38
CA GLY A 53 12.20 -12.38 7.60
C GLY A 53 12.35 -13.07 6.24
N ASN A 54 12.11 -14.38 6.17
CA ASN A 54 12.11 -15.13 4.93
C ASN A 54 10.93 -14.75 4.04
N ALA A 55 9.71 -14.65 4.59
CA ALA A 55 8.54 -14.21 3.84
C ALA A 55 8.72 -12.80 3.24
N CYS A 56 9.29 -11.86 3.99
CA CYS A 56 9.62 -10.52 3.50
C CYS A 56 10.64 -10.56 2.34
N LYS A 57 11.65 -11.44 2.41
CA LYS A 57 12.67 -11.60 1.35
C LYS A 57 12.08 -12.21 0.09
N THR A 58 11.42 -13.37 0.22
CA THR A 58 11.02 -14.19 -0.92
C THR A 58 9.72 -13.72 -1.56
N TRP A 59 8.79 -13.19 -0.76
CA TRP A 59 7.46 -12.81 -1.21
C TRP A 59 7.15 -11.34 -1.03
N GLY A 60 7.67 -10.69 0.00
CA GLY A 60 7.22 -9.34 0.41
C GLY A 60 5.76 -9.30 0.89
N PHE A 61 5.09 -10.45 0.92
CA PHE A 61 3.68 -10.66 1.28
C PHE A 61 3.57 -11.96 2.09
N PHE A 62 2.69 -11.97 3.09
CA PHE A 62 2.32 -13.17 3.85
C PHE A 62 0.95 -12.96 4.53
N GLN A 63 0.33 -14.05 4.98
CA GLN A 63 -0.85 -14.03 5.84
C GLN A 63 -0.44 -14.31 7.27
N VAL A 64 -1.18 -13.76 8.23
CA VAL A 64 -1.02 -14.06 9.65
C VAL A 64 -2.33 -14.54 10.26
N ILE A 65 -2.26 -15.55 11.12
CA ILE A 65 -3.36 -16.07 11.95
C ILE A 65 -2.97 -16.02 13.43
N ASN A 66 -3.95 -16.22 14.31
CA ASN A 66 -3.76 -16.13 15.77
C ASN A 66 -3.07 -14.81 16.20
N HIS A 67 -3.38 -13.73 15.49
CA HIS A 67 -2.79 -12.40 15.65
C HIS A 67 -3.27 -11.66 16.90
N GLY A 68 -4.15 -12.26 17.72
CA GLY A 68 -4.63 -11.70 18.99
C GLY A 68 -5.64 -10.54 18.85
N VAL A 69 -6.06 -10.20 17.63
CA VAL A 69 -7.12 -9.20 17.39
C VAL A 69 -8.48 -9.89 17.56
N PRO A 70 -9.36 -9.42 18.46
CA PRO A 70 -10.67 -10.03 18.65
C PRO A 70 -11.54 -9.96 17.38
N LEU A 71 -12.09 -11.10 16.99
CA LEU A 71 -12.97 -11.23 15.81
C LEU A 71 -14.15 -10.24 15.84
N GLU A 72 -14.71 -9.97 17.03
CA GLU A 72 -15.79 -9.01 17.21
C GLU A 72 -15.45 -7.59 16.73
N LYS A 73 -14.18 -7.16 16.86
CA LYS A 73 -13.75 -5.84 16.41
C LYS A 73 -13.68 -5.79 14.90
N ARG A 74 -13.18 -6.86 14.29
CA ARG A 74 -13.14 -7.01 12.83
C ARG A 74 -14.54 -7.00 12.24
N GLN A 75 -15.46 -7.77 12.82
CA GLN A 75 -16.86 -7.82 12.35
C GLN A 75 -17.54 -6.45 12.44
N LYS A 76 -17.33 -5.70 13.53
CA LYS A 76 -17.89 -4.35 13.68
C LYS A 76 -17.43 -3.40 12.57
N VAL A 77 -16.13 -3.39 12.25
CA VAL A 77 -15.60 -2.56 11.16
C VAL A 77 -16.13 -3.01 9.80
N GLU A 78 -16.26 -4.32 9.56
CA GLU A 78 -16.84 -4.82 8.31
C GLU A 78 -18.33 -4.47 8.17
N ASP A 79 -19.11 -4.56 9.25
CA ASP A 79 -20.52 -4.18 9.26
C ASP A 79 -20.69 -2.68 9.02
N ALA A 80 -19.86 -1.85 9.66
CA ALA A 80 -19.81 -0.41 9.43
C ALA A 80 -19.44 -0.11 7.97
N MET A 81 -18.47 -0.84 7.41
CA MET A 81 -18.08 -0.76 6.02
C MET A 81 -19.23 -0.96 5.05
N ARG A 82 -19.90 -2.11 5.17
CA ARG A 82 -21.02 -2.46 4.29
C ARG A 82 -22.16 -1.45 4.44
N LYS A 83 -22.46 -1.02 5.67
CA LYS A 83 -23.48 0.01 5.94
C LYS A 83 -23.15 1.34 5.28
N PHE A 84 -21.89 1.79 5.30
CA PHE A 84 -21.50 3.05 4.69
C PHE A 84 -21.66 3.03 3.17
N PHE A 85 -21.08 2.03 2.50
CA PHE A 85 -21.06 1.97 1.04
C PHE A 85 -22.43 1.66 0.42
N ALA A 86 -23.34 1.06 1.20
CA ALA A 86 -24.74 0.88 0.85
C ALA A 86 -25.57 2.19 0.86
N GLN A 87 -25.06 3.29 1.42
CA GLN A 87 -25.76 4.57 1.42
C GLN A 87 -25.88 5.17 0.01
N PRO A 88 -26.90 6.02 -0.24
CA PRO A 88 -26.99 6.79 -1.47
C PRO A 88 -25.72 7.60 -1.75
N LEU A 89 -25.38 7.76 -3.03
CA LEU A 89 -24.17 8.49 -3.45
C LEU A 89 -24.12 9.92 -2.88
N GLU A 90 -25.26 10.60 -2.79
CA GLU A 90 -25.34 11.94 -2.22
C GLU A 90 -24.95 11.98 -0.73
N GLU A 91 -25.28 10.94 0.04
CA GLU A 91 -24.86 10.83 1.44
C GLU A 91 -23.35 10.57 1.55
N LYS A 92 -22.83 9.65 0.73
CA LYS A 92 -21.38 9.37 0.67
C LYS A 92 -20.57 10.61 0.26
N ARG A 93 -21.11 11.43 -0.65
CA ARG A 93 -20.46 12.66 -1.13
C ARG A 93 -20.38 13.80 -0.13
N LYS A 94 -21.17 13.79 0.95
CA LYS A 94 -21.06 14.81 2.03
C LYS A 94 -19.66 14.84 2.66
N VAL A 95 -18.98 13.70 2.63
CA VAL A 95 -17.65 13.52 3.20
C VAL A 95 -16.60 13.28 2.13
N ARG A 96 -16.86 13.74 0.91
CA ARG A 96 -15.94 13.59 -0.21
C ARG A 96 -14.62 14.33 0.06
N LYS A 97 -13.50 13.65 -0.17
CA LYS A 97 -12.16 14.24 -0.11
C LYS A 97 -11.92 15.16 -1.31
N ASP A 98 -11.10 16.20 -1.12
CA ASP A 98 -10.72 17.16 -2.15
C ASP A 98 -9.25 17.62 -1.97
N GLU A 99 -8.79 18.59 -2.76
CA GLU A 99 -7.40 19.08 -2.69
C GLU A 99 -7.01 19.65 -1.32
N LYS A 100 -7.99 20.09 -0.52
CA LYS A 100 -7.79 20.65 0.84
C LYS A 100 -8.10 19.63 1.94
N LYS A 101 -9.04 18.73 1.68
CA LYS A 101 -9.48 17.66 2.58
C LYS A 101 -8.86 16.35 2.13
N ALA A 102 -7.70 15.99 2.69
CA ALA A 102 -6.88 14.90 2.21
C ALA A 102 -7.43 13.47 2.46
N VAL A 103 -8.56 13.35 3.16
CA VAL A 103 -9.17 12.09 3.59
C VAL A 103 -10.71 12.20 3.56
N GLY A 104 -11.41 11.08 3.44
CA GLY A 104 -12.85 11.00 3.23
C GLY A 104 -13.23 10.09 2.06
N TYR A 105 -14.47 10.17 1.62
CA TYR A 105 -15.01 9.38 0.51
C TYR A 105 -14.42 9.81 -0.85
N TYR A 106 -14.20 8.86 -1.74
CA TYR A 106 -13.89 9.14 -3.15
C TYR A 106 -14.22 7.96 -4.06
N ASP A 107 -14.71 8.26 -5.25
CA ASP A 107 -15.15 7.29 -6.27
C ASP A 107 -14.45 7.50 -7.63
N ASN A 108 -13.44 8.37 -7.65
CA ASN A 108 -12.73 8.80 -8.86
C ASN A 108 -11.20 8.62 -8.73
N GLU A 109 -10.71 7.70 -7.88
CA GLU A 109 -9.27 7.47 -7.74
C GLU A 109 -8.65 6.94 -9.03
N HIS A 110 -7.42 7.36 -9.30
CA HIS A 110 -6.64 6.86 -10.42
C HIS A 110 -5.43 6.07 -9.92
N THR A 111 -5.22 4.88 -10.46
CA THR A 111 -3.97 4.12 -10.31
C THR A 111 -3.26 4.10 -11.65
N LYS A 112 -2.00 4.55 -11.68
CA LYS A 112 -1.22 4.69 -12.93
C LYS A 112 -2.00 5.43 -14.03
N ASN A 113 -2.66 6.53 -13.67
CA ASN A 113 -3.44 7.40 -14.57
C ASN A 113 -4.69 6.76 -15.22
N VAL A 114 -5.15 5.61 -14.73
CA VAL A 114 -6.42 4.96 -15.13
C VAL A 114 -7.37 4.96 -13.94
N ARG A 115 -8.66 5.22 -14.17
CA ARG A 115 -9.65 5.26 -13.09
C ARG A 115 -9.88 3.85 -12.55
N ASP A 116 -9.83 3.73 -11.22
CA ASP A 116 -10.10 2.47 -10.55
C ASP A 116 -11.60 2.17 -10.54
N TRP A 117 -11.98 0.91 -10.78
CA TRP A 117 -13.35 0.44 -10.56
C TRP A 117 -13.57 0.13 -9.06
N LYS A 118 -13.55 1.18 -8.24
CA LYS A 118 -13.74 1.09 -6.79
C LYS A 118 -14.29 2.39 -6.22
N GLU A 119 -14.92 2.28 -5.06
CA GLU A 119 -15.12 3.40 -4.14
C GLU A 119 -14.15 3.24 -2.96
N VAL A 120 -13.74 4.34 -2.35
CA VAL A 120 -12.83 4.35 -1.20
C VAL A 120 -13.31 5.33 -0.14
N PHE A 121 -12.96 5.04 1.11
CA PHE A 121 -13.08 5.97 2.21
C PHE A 121 -11.80 5.97 3.04
N ASP A 122 -11.22 7.17 3.19
CA ASP A 122 -9.93 7.35 3.83
C ASP A 122 -10.07 7.99 5.21
N PHE A 123 -9.32 7.51 6.21
CA PHE A 123 -9.14 8.22 7.48
C PHE A 123 -7.83 7.86 8.16
N VAL A 124 -7.39 8.68 9.12
CA VAL A 124 -6.17 8.49 9.93
C VAL A 124 -6.48 8.27 11.42
N ALA A 125 -5.56 7.61 12.13
CA ALA A 125 -5.69 7.28 13.57
C ALA A 125 -5.71 8.52 14.45
N ASP A 126 -4.82 9.45 14.15
CA ASP A 126 -4.69 10.69 14.88
C ASP A 126 -5.76 11.69 14.43
N LYS A 127 -6.16 12.59 15.32
CA LYS A 127 -7.06 13.69 14.97
C LYS A 127 -6.39 14.68 14.02
N ARG A 128 -5.05 14.75 14.00
CA ARG A 128 -4.28 15.70 13.20
C ARG A 128 -3.46 15.00 12.12
N ILE A 129 -3.55 15.51 10.91
CA ILE A 129 -2.68 15.13 9.79
C ILE A 129 -1.81 16.34 9.46
N LEU A 130 -0.50 16.16 9.52
CA LEU A 130 0.48 17.16 9.07
C LEU A 130 0.94 16.79 7.67
N MET A 131 0.46 17.47 6.62
CA MET A 131 0.94 17.21 5.25
C MET A 131 1.73 18.40 4.74
N ALA A 132 2.81 18.14 3.96
CA ALA A 132 3.47 19.22 3.24
C ALA A 132 2.47 19.87 2.29
N ALA A 133 2.44 21.22 2.27
CA ALA A 133 1.48 22.00 1.49
C ALA A 133 1.64 21.74 -0.01
N SER A 134 2.87 21.52 -0.47
CA SER A 134 3.17 21.21 -1.85
C SER A 134 4.38 20.29 -2.01
N HIS A 135 4.65 19.91 -3.27
CA HIS A 135 5.82 19.14 -3.67
C HIS A 135 7.03 20.03 -3.95
N GLU A 136 6.91 21.35 -3.81
CA GLU A 136 7.97 22.29 -4.15
C GLU A 136 9.16 22.21 -3.17
N PRO A 137 10.41 22.31 -3.65
CA PRO A 137 11.59 22.21 -2.80
C PRO A 137 11.65 23.29 -1.71
N GLU A 138 11.20 24.50 -2.02
CA GLU A 138 11.33 25.68 -1.16
C GLU A 138 10.14 25.88 -0.20
N ASP A 139 9.03 25.21 -0.48
CA ASP A 139 7.85 25.23 0.37
C ASP A 139 8.09 24.39 1.63
N LYS A 140 7.93 25.04 2.78
CA LYS A 140 8.11 24.47 4.12
C LYS A 140 6.81 24.43 4.90
N GLU A 141 5.69 24.86 4.32
CA GLU A 141 4.41 24.83 4.99
C GLU A 141 3.95 23.38 5.18
N VAL A 142 3.46 23.09 6.38
CA VAL A 142 2.90 21.79 6.76
C VAL A 142 1.50 22.01 7.35
N PRO A 143 0.49 22.31 6.52
CA PRO A 143 -0.87 22.55 7.00
C PRO A 143 -1.43 21.36 7.78
N GLU A 144 -2.18 21.66 8.83
CA GLU A 144 -2.97 20.69 9.58
C GLU A 144 -4.27 20.39 8.82
N THR A 145 -4.58 19.11 8.61
CA THR A 145 -5.88 18.66 8.11
C THR A 145 -6.48 17.58 9.02
N PHE A 146 -7.78 17.37 8.91
CA PHE A 146 -8.57 16.56 9.85
C PHE A 146 -9.43 15.55 9.09
N ASN A 147 -9.70 14.40 9.71
CA ASN A 147 -10.62 13.40 9.18
C ASN A 147 -11.99 14.00 8.83
N GLN A 148 -12.47 13.73 7.62
CA GLN A 148 -13.86 13.96 7.24
C GLN A 148 -14.65 12.71 7.62
N TRP A 149 -15.57 12.83 8.58
CA TRP A 149 -16.33 11.69 9.10
C TRP A 149 -17.78 11.78 8.66
N PRO A 150 -18.39 10.68 8.17
CA PRO A 150 -19.82 10.66 7.90
C PRO A 150 -20.57 10.65 9.23
N ASP A 151 -21.75 11.27 9.26
CA ASP A 151 -22.64 11.22 10.43
C ASP A 151 -23.07 9.78 10.75
N TYR A 152 -22.96 8.87 9.77
CA TYR A 152 -23.22 7.44 9.92
C TYR A 152 -22.53 6.63 8.79
N PRO A 153 -21.93 5.44 9.03
CA PRO A 153 -21.45 4.88 10.30
C PRO A 153 -19.99 5.30 10.61
N PRO A 154 -19.58 5.35 11.88
CA PRO A 154 -18.37 6.06 12.34
C PRO A 154 -17.01 5.34 12.15
N GLU A 155 -16.90 4.23 11.42
CA GLU A 155 -15.78 3.28 11.56
C GLU A 155 -15.32 2.67 10.21
N LEU A 156 -14.30 3.21 9.49
CA LEU A 156 -13.96 2.64 8.14
C LEU A 156 -12.71 3.17 7.35
N ARG A 157 -11.64 2.37 7.01
CA ARG A 157 -10.23 2.76 6.52
C ARG A 157 -9.73 1.93 5.29
N HIS A 158 -8.63 2.33 4.56
CA HIS A 158 -8.12 1.91 3.18
C HIS A 158 -6.55 1.63 3.00
N LYS A 159 -5.87 1.66 1.77
CA LYS A 159 -4.59 0.94 1.23
C LYS A 159 -3.19 1.61 0.83
N ASP A 160 -2.07 0.92 1.13
CA ASP A 160 -0.59 1.10 1.44
C ASP A 160 0.51 1.95 0.73
N ALA A 161 0.92 3.16 1.16
CA ALA A 161 2.13 3.86 0.60
C ALA A 161 3.44 3.77 1.42
N GLY A 162 3.45 3.16 2.60
CA GLY A 162 4.52 3.38 3.59
C GLY A 162 5.31 2.14 3.96
N ALA A 163 5.50 1.92 5.26
CA ALA A 163 6.38 0.88 5.75
C ALA A 163 5.72 -0.50 5.68
N LEU A 164 4.49 -0.63 6.18
CA LEU A 164 3.81 -1.91 6.32
C LEU A 164 2.32 -1.73 6.05
N THR A 165 1.74 -2.71 5.36
CA THR A 165 0.29 -2.89 5.26
C THR A 165 -0.18 -4.05 6.07
N VAL A 166 -1.30 -3.86 6.78
CA VAL A 166 -2.11 -4.95 7.32
C VAL A 166 -3.47 -4.89 6.65
N LEU A 167 -3.87 -5.92 5.91
CA LEU A 167 -5.06 -5.97 5.07
C LEU A 167 -6.04 -7.02 5.60
N ALA A 168 -7.21 -6.57 6.03
CA ALA A 168 -8.40 -7.42 6.13
C ALA A 168 -9.14 -7.44 4.79
N GLN A 169 -9.58 -8.61 4.36
CA GLN A 169 -10.48 -8.79 3.21
C GLN A 169 -11.61 -9.75 3.56
N ASP A 170 -12.71 -9.67 2.82
CA ASP A 170 -13.82 -10.61 2.91
C ASP A 170 -13.53 -11.96 2.19
N ASP A 171 -14.56 -12.79 2.06
CA ASP A 171 -14.50 -14.12 1.46
C ASP A 171 -14.41 -14.12 -0.08
N VAL A 172 -14.58 -12.97 -0.73
CA VAL A 172 -14.62 -12.87 -2.21
C VAL A 172 -13.21 -12.94 -2.82
N GLY A 173 -12.19 -12.48 -2.09
CA GLY A 173 -10.80 -12.47 -2.55
C GLY A 173 -10.60 -11.59 -3.78
N GLY A 174 -9.58 -11.86 -4.60
CA GLY A 174 -9.29 -11.05 -5.80
C GLY A 174 -8.00 -10.24 -5.72
N LEU A 175 -7.30 -10.28 -4.58
CA LEU A 175 -5.91 -9.83 -4.51
C LEU A 175 -5.02 -10.79 -5.31
N GLU A 176 -4.17 -10.23 -6.16
CA GLU A 176 -3.11 -10.95 -6.85
C GLU A 176 -1.76 -10.31 -6.56
N VAL A 177 -0.76 -11.13 -6.31
CA VAL A 177 0.61 -10.73 -5.99
C VAL A 177 1.53 -11.27 -7.07
N LYS A 178 2.43 -10.42 -7.58
CA LYS A 178 3.41 -10.82 -8.58
C LYS A 178 4.56 -11.54 -7.89
N ARG A 179 4.71 -12.83 -8.11
CA ARG A 179 5.77 -13.63 -7.49
C ARG A 179 7.12 -13.24 -8.05
N LYS A 180 8.11 -13.14 -7.17
CA LYS A 180 9.47 -12.72 -7.56
C LYS A 180 10.23 -13.76 -8.38
N SER A 181 10.02 -15.05 -8.10
CA SER A 181 10.83 -16.13 -8.68
C SER A 181 10.62 -16.31 -10.19
N ASP A 182 9.41 -16.07 -10.68
CA ASP A 182 9.00 -16.29 -12.07
C ASP A 182 8.27 -15.10 -12.69
N GLY A 183 7.90 -14.08 -11.91
CA GLY A 183 7.14 -12.93 -12.37
C GLY A 183 5.65 -13.21 -12.58
N GLU A 184 5.16 -14.40 -12.20
CA GLU A 184 3.78 -14.80 -12.41
C GLU A 184 2.83 -14.17 -11.38
N TRP A 185 1.60 -13.91 -11.80
CA TRP A 185 0.57 -13.38 -10.90
C TRP A 185 -0.10 -14.52 -10.13
N VAL A 186 -0.02 -14.47 -8.80
CA VAL A 186 -0.57 -15.49 -7.90
C VAL A 186 -1.78 -14.92 -7.19
N ARG A 187 -2.91 -15.62 -7.26
CA ARG A 187 -4.13 -15.24 -6.53
C ARG A 187 -3.96 -15.58 -5.05
N VAL A 188 -4.20 -14.60 -4.17
CA VAL A 188 -4.20 -14.81 -2.73
C VAL A 188 -5.56 -15.35 -2.30
N LYS A 189 -5.60 -16.62 -1.87
CA LYS A 189 -6.80 -17.26 -1.33
C LYS A 189 -7.15 -16.64 0.03
N PRO A 190 -8.38 -16.14 0.25
CA PRO A 190 -8.79 -15.64 1.56
C PRO A 190 -8.69 -16.72 2.63
N THR A 191 -7.96 -16.44 3.71
CA THR A 191 -7.93 -17.30 4.90
C THR A 191 -8.87 -16.72 5.97
N PRO A 192 -9.80 -17.51 6.53
CA PRO A 192 -10.67 -17.05 7.62
C PRO A 192 -9.85 -16.52 8.80
N ASP A 193 -10.31 -15.40 9.38
CA ASP A 193 -9.66 -14.73 10.51
C ASP A 193 -8.15 -14.51 10.33
N ALA A 194 -7.74 -14.20 9.10
CA ALA A 194 -6.37 -13.82 8.79
C ALA A 194 -6.28 -12.36 8.36
N TYR A 195 -5.11 -11.77 8.59
CA TYR A 195 -4.67 -10.55 7.93
C TYR A 195 -3.61 -10.88 6.88
N ILE A 196 -3.66 -10.18 5.74
CA ILE A 196 -2.56 -10.17 4.79
C ILE A 196 -1.63 -9.03 5.16
N ILE A 197 -0.34 -9.31 5.27
CA ILE A 197 0.70 -8.32 5.53
C ILE A 197 1.58 -8.18 4.30
N ASN A 198 1.93 -6.95 3.95
CA ASN A 198 2.97 -6.69 2.96
C ASN A 198 3.91 -5.58 3.38
N VAL A 199 5.19 -5.74 3.04
CA VAL A 199 6.16 -4.66 3.17
C VAL A 199 5.94 -3.64 2.06
N GLY A 200 6.13 -2.37 2.38
CA GLY A 200 6.04 -1.29 1.41
C GLY A 200 7.40 -0.69 1.07
N ASP A 201 7.36 0.30 0.18
CA ASP A 201 8.53 0.96 -0.42
C ASP A 201 9.55 1.46 0.61
N ILE A 202 9.08 1.92 1.77
CA ILE A 202 9.97 2.45 2.82
C ILE A 202 10.81 1.36 3.45
N ILE A 203 10.23 0.17 3.70
CA ILE A 203 10.98 -0.98 4.20
C ILE A 203 11.98 -1.46 3.15
N GLN A 204 11.64 -1.42 1.87
CA GLN A 204 12.58 -1.75 0.80
C GLN A 204 13.78 -0.80 0.77
N VAL A 205 13.55 0.52 0.89
CA VAL A 205 14.65 1.49 0.94
C VAL A 205 15.48 1.33 2.20
N TRP A 206 14.86 1.27 3.39
CA TRP A 206 15.57 1.07 4.65
C TRP A 206 16.40 -0.20 4.66
N SER A 207 15.86 -1.29 4.10
CA SER A 207 16.55 -2.58 4.02
C SER A 207 17.59 -2.69 2.89
N ASN A 208 17.80 -1.61 2.12
CA ASN A 208 18.72 -1.59 0.98
C ASN A 208 18.46 -2.73 -0.05
N ASP A 209 17.18 -2.94 -0.39
CA ASP A 209 16.66 -4.05 -1.22
C ASP A 209 16.73 -5.45 -0.58
N ALA A 210 17.05 -5.60 0.72
CA ALA A 210 17.01 -6.91 1.36
C ALA A 210 15.57 -7.45 1.51
N TYR A 211 14.61 -6.54 1.71
CA TYR A 211 13.18 -6.80 1.53
C TYR A 211 12.69 -6.00 0.34
N GLU A 212 11.66 -6.48 -0.34
CA GLU A 212 11.13 -5.77 -1.51
C GLU A 212 9.62 -5.62 -1.45
N SER A 213 9.18 -4.42 -1.82
CA SER A 213 7.81 -3.98 -2.00
C SER A 213 7.30 -4.54 -3.32
N VAL A 214 6.45 -5.56 -3.22
CA VAL A 214 6.04 -6.35 -4.39
C VAL A 214 4.81 -5.76 -5.08
N GLU A 215 4.84 -5.79 -6.42
CA GLU A 215 3.69 -5.44 -7.24
C GLU A 215 2.50 -6.35 -6.92
N HIS A 216 1.36 -5.73 -6.67
CA HIS A 216 0.11 -6.43 -6.40
C HIS A 216 -1.06 -5.67 -7.05
N ARG A 217 -2.12 -6.39 -7.39
CA ARG A 217 -3.33 -5.81 -7.99
C ARG A 217 -4.59 -6.41 -7.40
N VAL A 218 -5.72 -5.77 -7.63
CA VAL A 218 -7.03 -6.28 -7.23
C VAL A 218 -7.87 -6.47 -8.48
N MET A 219 -8.41 -7.67 -8.61
CA MET A 219 -9.30 -8.08 -9.68
C MET A 219 -10.75 -7.79 -9.31
N VAL A 220 -11.49 -7.22 -10.26
CA VAL A 220 -12.95 -7.12 -10.17
C VAL A 220 -13.59 -8.42 -10.66
N ASN A 221 -14.83 -8.67 -10.23
CA ASN A 221 -15.64 -9.80 -10.68
C ASN A 221 -17.07 -9.32 -10.95
N SER A 222 -17.84 -10.10 -11.72
CA SER A 222 -19.22 -9.76 -12.10
C SER A 222 -20.29 -10.35 -11.19
N GLU A 223 -19.91 -11.10 -10.15
CA GLU A 223 -20.84 -11.91 -9.35
C GLU A 223 -21.17 -11.28 -7.99
N LYS A 224 -20.15 -10.79 -7.28
CA LYS A 224 -20.26 -10.32 -5.90
C LYS A 224 -19.33 -9.14 -5.63
N GLU A 225 -19.87 -8.13 -4.98
CA GLU A 225 -19.11 -7.02 -4.40
C GLU A 225 -18.07 -7.51 -3.39
N ARG A 226 -16.88 -6.91 -3.43
CA ARG A 226 -15.75 -7.26 -2.58
C ARG A 226 -15.41 -6.09 -1.69
N PHE A 227 -15.21 -6.38 -0.40
CA PHE A 227 -14.78 -5.38 0.57
C PHE A 227 -13.40 -5.70 1.15
N SER A 228 -12.66 -4.65 1.52
CA SER A 228 -11.38 -4.80 2.24
C SER A 228 -11.04 -3.56 3.05
N ILE A 229 -10.37 -3.79 4.19
CA ILE A 229 -9.93 -2.77 5.15
C ILE A 229 -8.42 -2.93 5.36
N PRO A 230 -7.61 -2.19 4.62
CA PRO A 230 -6.18 -2.04 4.83
C PRO A 230 -5.86 -1.02 5.92
N PHE A 231 -4.67 -1.17 6.49
CA PHE A 231 -4.15 -0.36 7.57
C PHE A 231 -2.68 -0.04 7.33
N PHE A 232 -2.44 1.25 7.10
CA PHE A 232 -1.16 1.86 6.79
C PHE A 232 -0.32 2.23 8.00
N PHE A 233 0.90 1.73 7.99
CA PHE A 233 1.95 2.23 8.86
C PHE A 233 2.92 3.10 8.06
N PHE A 234 2.92 4.39 8.35
CA PHE A 234 3.77 5.39 7.70
C PHE A 234 4.84 5.91 8.67
N PRO A 235 6.05 6.23 8.20
CA PRO A 235 6.97 7.03 9.01
C PRO A 235 6.43 8.46 9.20
N SER A 236 6.95 9.17 10.19
CA SER A 236 6.62 10.59 10.41
C SER A 236 6.96 11.43 9.18
N HIS A 237 6.18 12.47 8.89
CA HIS A 237 6.33 13.30 7.67
C HIS A 237 7.72 13.92 7.50
N TYR A 238 8.42 14.26 8.59
CA TYR A 238 9.77 14.83 8.57
C TYR A 238 10.88 13.78 8.38
N THR A 239 10.55 12.50 8.24
CA THR A 239 11.53 11.43 8.11
C THR A 239 12.30 11.56 6.79
N MET A 240 13.63 11.55 6.90
CA MET A 240 14.52 11.35 5.76
C MET A 240 14.71 9.86 5.55
N VAL A 241 14.21 9.35 4.44
CA VAL A 241 14.27 7.94 4.08
C VAL A 241 15.56 7.70 3.31
N LYS A 242 16.41 6.79 3.82
CA LYS A 242 17.66 6.32 3.21
C LYS A 242 17.94 4.88 3.67
N PRO A 243 18.80 4.11 2.99
CA PRO A 243 19.25 2.82 3.52
C PRO A 243 19.75 2.94 4.96
N LEU A 244 19.40 1.97 5.81
CA LEU A 244 19.89 1.91 7.18
C LEU A 244 21.40 1.64 7.17
N ASP A 245 22.13 2.36 8.02
CA ASP A 245 23.59 2.36 7.97
C ASP A 245 24.12 0.94 8.30
N GLU A 246 23.43 0.20 9.18
CA GLU A 246 23.73 -1.20 9.57
C GLU A 246 23.53 -2.22 8.45
N LEU A 247 22.80 -1.86 7.39
CA LEU A 247 22.50 -2.72 6.23
C LEU A 247 23.32 -2.32 5.00
N THR A 248 24.28 -1.41 5.18
CA THR A 248 25.20 -0.97 4.13
C THR A 248 26.64 -1.21 4.55
N ASN A 249 27.49 -1.53 3.58
CA ASN A 249 28.95 -1.65 3.75
C ASN A 249 29.64 -1.55 2.37
N GLU A 250 30.95 -1.74 2.32
CA GLU A 250 31.72 -1.67 1.06
C GLU A 250 31.25 -2.70 0.02
N GLN A 251 30.80 -3.88 0.46
CA GLN A 251 30.32 -4.95 -0.43
C GLN A 251 28.83 -4.80 -0.78
N ASN A 252 28.05 -4.06 0.02
CA ASN A 252 26.65 -3.71 -0.22
C ASN A 252 26.45 -2.20 -0.02
N PRO A 253 26.91 -1.35 -0.94
CA PRO A 253 26.79 0.09 -0.81
C PRO A 253 25.32 0.53 -0.85
N ALA A 254 25.05 1.76 -0.40
CA ALA A 254 23.72 2.34 -0.43
C ALA A 254 23.18 2.41 -1.87
N LYS A 255 22.06 1.73 -2.13
CA LYS A 255 21.41 1.68 -3.46
C LYS A 255 20.48 2.86 -3.70
N TYR A 256 20.11 3.57 -2.64
CA TYR A 256 19.17 4.69 -2.66
C TYR A 256 19.78 5.94 -2.04
N ARG A 257 19.49 7.09 -2.62
CA ARG A 257 19.76 8.41 -2.06
C ARG A 257 18.71 8.76 -1.01
N ALA A 258 19.09 9.61 -0.06
CA ALA A 258 18.16 10.11 0.95
C ALA A 258 17.08 11.01 0.32
N TYR A 259 15.84 10.89 0.77
CA TYR A 259 14.74 11.76 0.36
C TYR A 259 13.74 12.03 1.50
N SER A 260 13.00 13.15 1.40
CA SER A 260 11.97 13.50 2.39
C SER A 260 10.70 12.68 2.15
N TRP A 261 10.29 11.90 3.16
CA TRP A 261 9.04 11.14 3.11
C TRP A 261 7.82 12.03 2.90
N GLY A 262 7.70 13.13 3.65
CA GLY A 262 6.55 14.03 3.56
C GLY A 262 6.35 14.58 2.15
N LYS A 263 7.44 14.99 1.48
CA LYS A 263 7.39 15.45 0.08
C LYS A 263 7.02 14.33 -0.88
N PHE A 264 7.64 13.16 -0.74
CA PHE A 264 7.31 11.98 -1.55
C PHE A 264 5.83 11.63 -1.44
N LEU A 265 5.29 11.55 -0.22
CA LEU A 265 3.89 11.23 0.03
C LEU A 265 2.94 12.30 -0.52
N THR A 266 3.23 13.60 -0.36
CA THR A 266 2.42 14.69 -0.93
C THR A 266 2.37 14.60 -2.45
N THR A 267 3.51 14.39 -3.12
CA THR A 267 3.56 14.22 -4.58
C THR A 267 2.73 13.02 -5.04
N ARG A 268 2.84 11.88 -4.33
CA ARG A 268 2.04 10.67 -4.60
C ARG A 268 0.54 10.90 -4.43
N LYS A 269 0.12 11.60 -3.38
CA LYS A 269 -1.30 11.90 -3.17
C LYS A 269 -1.87 12.80 -4.26
N GLY A 270 -1.10 13.79 -4.71
CA GLY A 270 -1.50 14.68 -5.79
C GLY A 270 -1.83 13.92 -7.07
N SER A 271 -0.97 12.96 -7.47
CA SER A 271 -1.20 12.19 -8.70
C SER A 271 -2.30 11.12 -8.59
N ASN A 272 -2.62 10.65 -7.37
CA ASN A 272 -3.77 9.77 -7.14
C ASN A 272 -5.10 10.52 -7.25
N PHE A 273 -5.12 11.80 -6.88
CA PHE A 273 -6.34 12.63 -6.88
C PHE A 273 -6.74 13.08 -8.30
N LYS A 274 -5.75 13.42 -9.13
CA LYS A 274 -5.94 13.90 -10.50
C LYS A 274 -4.94 13.24 -11.44
N LYS A 275 -5.40 12.86 -12.64
CA LYS A 275 -4.52 12.41 -13.73
C LYS A 275 -3.51 13.52 -14.05
N LEU A 276 -2.22 13.18 -14.03
CA LEU A 276 -1.14 14.07 -14.42
C LEU A 276 -0.46 13.54 -15.69
N ASP A 277 0.00 14.46 -16.55
CA ASP A 277 0.78 14.14 -17.76
C ASP A 277 2.28 13.93 -17.46
N VAL A 278 2.61 13.70 -16.18
CA VAL A 278 3.97 13.39 -15.73
C VAL A 278 4.02 12.02 -15.08
N GLU A 279 5.21 11.42 -15.08
CA GLU A 279 5.44 10.15 -14.41
C GLU A 279 5.20 10.29 -12.90
N ASN A 280 4.47 9.33 -12.33
CA ASN A 280 4.29 9.25 -10.89
C ASN A 280 5.63 9.02 -10.20
N VAL A 281 5.96 9.80 -9.17
CA VAL A 281 7.17 9.57 -8.38
C VAL A 281 7.19 8.15 -7.79
N GLN A 282 8.34 7.49 -7.83
CA GLN A 282 8.58 6.14 -7.33
C GLN A 282 9.94 6.06 -6.65
N ILE A 283 10.17 5.03 -5.85
CA ILE A 283 11.46 4.85 -5.17
C ILE A 283 12.66 4.69 -6.13
N TYR A 284 12.46 4.21 -7.36
CA TYR A 284 13.55 4.07 -8.32
C TYR A 284 14.12 5.42 -8.78
N HIS A 285 13.35 6.52 -8.70
CA HIS A 285 13.88 7.86 -8.96
C HIS A 285 14.96 8.28 -7.95
N PHE A 286 15.03 7.60 -6.82
CA PHE A 286 16.03 7.80 -5.78
C PHE A 286 17.14 6.76 -5.82
N ARG A 287 17.14 5.78 -6.75
CA ARG A 287 18.27 4.87 -6.93
C ARG A 287 19.53 5.67 -7.31
N VAL A 288 20.67 5.28 -6.74
CA VAL A 288 21.96 5.93 -7.03
C VAL A 288 22.34 5.75 -8.50
N GLN A 289 22.15 4.54 -9.05
CA GLN A 289 22.45 4.22 -10.44
C GLN A 289 21.59 5.02 -11.44
N GLU A 290 20.31 5.23 -11.14
CA GLU A 290 19.40 6.00 -12.01
C GLU A 290 19.89 7.44 -12.21
N LEU A 291 20.49 8.05 -11.18
CA LEU A 291 21.09 9.38 -11.31
C LEU A 291 22.36 9.34 -12.17
N ALA A 292 23.20 8.32 -12.00
CA ALA A 292 24.40 8.14 -12.80
C ALA A 292 24.05 7.99 -14.28
N ASP A 293 23.08 7.14 -14.61
CA ASP A 293 22.62 6.91 -15.99
C ASP A 293 22.02 8.18 -16.61
N LYS A 294 21.25 8.97 -15.83
CA LYS A 294 20.71 10.27 -16.28
C LYS A 294 21.81 11.30 -16.54
N LEU A 295 22.83 11.37 -15.68
CA LEU A 295 23.97 12.26 -15.84
C LEU A 295 24.79 11.90 -17.07
N GLU A 296 25.07 10.61 -17.29
CA GLU A 296 25.77 10.14 -18.49
C GLU A 296 25.00 10.48 -19.78
N ARG A 297 23.68 10.25 -19.80
CA ARG A 297 22.84 10.64 -20.96
C ARG A 297 22.88 12.15 -21.21
N ALA A 298 22.75 12.97 -20.17
CA ALA A 298 22.79 14.43 -20.30
C ALA A 298 24.15 14.94 -20.81
N LEU A 299 25.25 14.36 -20.33
CA LEU A 299 26.60 14.67 -20.80
C LEU A 299 26.81 14.25 -22.26
N SER A 300 26.24 13.12 -22.69
CA SER A 300 26.33 12.65 -24.09
C SER A 300 25.54 13.49 -25.09
N ILE A 301 24.47 14.18 -24.63
CA ILE A 301 23.65 15.08 -25.45
C ILE A 301 24.37 16.42 -25.64
N ASN A 302 25.09 16.91 -24.63
CA ASN A 302 25.86 18.16 -24.69
C ASN A 302 27.22 18.02 -25.40
N SER A 303 27.60 16.82 -25.82
CA SER A 303 28.83 16.54 -26.57
C SER A 303 28.62 16.35 -28.08
N LYS A 304 27.43 16.68 -28.61
CA LYS A 304 27.12 16.73 -30.05
C LYS A 304 26.73 18.14 -30.46
#